data_AF-A0A535DZL1-F1
#
_entry.id   AF-A0A535DZL1-F1
#
_cell.length_a   1.000
_cell.length_b   1.000
_cell.length_c   1.000
_cell.angle_alpha   90.00
_cell.angle_beta   90.00
_cell.angle_gamma   90.00
#
_symmetry.space_group_name_H-M   'P 1'
#
loop_
_entity.id
_entity.type
_entity.pdbx_description
1 polymer ?
#
loop_
_entity_poly.entity_id
_entity_poly.type
_entity_poly.pdbx_seq_one_letter_code
_entity_poly.pdbx_strand_id
1 'polypeptide(L)'
;KMIASLDAILDDYPERVLVHTHTYGIARQVLATSRHSGRMLTYGGADERERALNAFTAADGEGRVLVAPSMQRGVDLPDDLCRCVVVMVVPKPYQGDARVRLRLRTPDGQRWSQVHQIRELCQMTGRGVRHPGDQCDTYILDMEFARLWRSAAARRLFPGWWREAVVT
;
A
#
# COMPACT_ATOMS: atom_id res chain seq x y z
N LYS A 1 -0.43 -12.51 -13.06
CA LYS A 1 -1.57 -11.55 -13.19
C LYS A 1 -1.33 -10.29 -12.35
N MET A 2 -1.29 -10.36 -11.01
CA MET A 2 -1.05 -9.19 -10.16
C MET A 2 0.25 -8.43 -10.47
N ILE A 3 1.37 -9.13 -10.66
CA ILE A 3 2.66 -8.49 -11.01
C ILE A 3 2.63 -7.87 -12.41
N ALA A 4 1.94 -8.49 -13.38
CA ALA A 4 1.76 -7.88 -14.70
C ALA A 4 0.93 -6.60 -14.64
N SER A 5 -0.08 -6.52 -13.76
CA SER A 5 -0.82 -5.29 -13.50
C SER A 5 0.02 -4.23 -12.80
N LEU A 6 0.86 -4.64 -11.83
CA LEU A 6 1.85 -3.74 -11.23
C LEU A 6 2.79 -3.19 -12.31
N ASP A 7 3.34 -4.05 -13.17
CA ASP A 7 4.26 -3.62 -14.20
C ASP A 7 3.61 -2.65 -15.21
N ALA A 8 2.35 -2.89 -15.59
CA ALA A 8 1.60 -1.98 -16.46
C ALA A 8 1.42 -0.60 -15.81
N ILE A 9 1.13 -0.54 -14.51
CA ILE A 9 1.12 0.73 -13.78
C ILE A 9 2.50 1.36 -13.81
N LEU A 10 3.56 0.60 -13.45
CA LEU A 10 4.92 1.14 -13.39
C LEU A 10 5.47 1.62 -14.73
N ASP A 11 4.93 1.16 -15.87
CA ASP A 11 5.28 1.70 -17.19
C ASP A 11 4.85 3.18 -17.33
N ASP A 12 3.73 3.57 -16.69
CA ASP A 12 3.17 4.93 -16.75
C ASP A 12 3.78 5.87 -15.69
N TYR A 13 4.56 5.36 -14.74
CA TYR A 13 5.17 6.14 -13.65
C TYR A 13 6.70 6.03 -13.66
N PRO A 14 7.39 6.82 -14.51
CA PRO A 14 8.85 6.91 -14.49
C PRO A 14 9.37 7.55 -13.20
N GLU A 15 8.54 8.23 -12.40
CA GLU A 15 8.89 8.88 -11.12
C GLU A 15 8.96 7.89 -9.96
N ARG A 16 9.01 8.38 -8.72
CA ARG A 16 9.08 7.55 -7.52
C ARG A 16 7.72 6.93 -7.17
N VAL A 17 7.71 5.60 -7.00
CA VAL A 17 6.52 4.81 -6.68
C VAL A 17 6.70 4.05 -5.38
N LEU A 18 5.67 4.06 -4.53
CA LEU A 18 5.61 3.26 -3.32
C LEU A 18 4.70 2.06 -3.52
N VAL A 19 5.24 0.85 -3.40
CA VAL A 19 4.49 -0.41 -3.56
C VAL A 19 4.36 -1.10 -2.22
N HIS A 20 3.15 -1.13 -1.67
CA HIS A 20 2.85 -1.86 -0.44
C HIS A 20 2.54 -3.33 -0.75
N THR A 21 3.36 -4.23 -0.23
CA THR A 21 3.21 -5.68 -0.45
C THR A 21 2.71 -6.43 0.78
N HIS A 22 2.72 -5.79 1.96
CA HIS A 22 2.25 -6.29 3.25
C HIS A 22 2.99 -7.54 3.81
N THR A 23 3.67 -8.32 2.96
CA THR A 23 4.45 -9.49 3.37
C THR A 23 5.76 -9.54 2.60
N TYR A 24 6.81 -10.03 3.25
CA TYR A 24 8.10 -10.28 2.61
C TYR A 24 8.01 -11.31 1.47
N GLY A 25 7.06 -12.25 1.53
CA GLY A 25 6.85 -13.23 0.47
C GLY A 25 6.46 -12.56 -0.86
N ILE A 26 5.52 -11.63 -0.81
CA ILE A 26 5.07 -10.89 -2.00
C ILE A 26 6.19 -9.94 -2.48
N ALA A 27 6.87 -9.24 -1.57
CA ALA A 27 8.00 -8.38 -1.93
C ALA A 27 9.08 -9.15 -2.71
N ARG A 28 9.49 -10.33 -2.23
CA ARG A 28 10.45 -11.19 -2.93
C ARG A 28 9.95 -11.61 -4.31
N GLN A 29 8.68 -11.95 -4.43
CA GLN A 29 8.12 -12.36 -5.72
C GLN A 29 8.11 -11.19 -6.73
N VAL A 30 7.75 -9.99 -6.29
CA VAL A 30 7.80 -8.77 -7.10
C VAL A 30 9.22 -8.52 -7.62
N LEU A 31 10.21 -8.53 -6.73
CA LEU A 31 11.62 -8.30 -7.10
C LEU A 31 12.15 -9.35 -8.06
N ALA A 32 11.73 -10.61 -7.89
CA ALA A 32 12.22 -11.72 -8.71
C ALA A 32 11.61 -11.77 -10.11
N THR A 33 10.45 -11.13 -10.35
CA THR A 33 9.66 -11.37 -11.57
C THR A 33 9.20 -10.10 -12.29
N SER A 34 9.20 -8.94 -11.63
CA SER A 34 8.85 -7.67 -12.28
C SER A 34 9.94 -7.27 -13.29
N ARG A 35 9.50 -6.78 -14.46
CA ARG A 35 10.42 -6.18 -15.45
C ARG A 35 11.07 -4.88 -14.94
N HIS A 36 10.52 -4.26 -13.90
CA HIS A 36 11.02 -3.04 -13.28
C HIS A 36 11.99 -3.30 -12.12
N SER A 37 12.40 -4.56 -11.89
CA SER A 37 13.28 -4.95 -10.78
C SER A 37 14.59 -4.15 -10.70
N GLY A 38 15.11 -3.67 -11.84
CA GLY A 38 16.32 -2.84 -11.90
C GLY A 38 16.23 -1.48 -11.18
N ARG A 39 15.02 -0.96 -10.94
CA ARG A 39 14.78 0.30 -10.19
C ARG A 39 14.09 0.08 -8.83
N MET A 40 13.99 -1.18 -8.38
CA MET A 40 13.31 -1.52 -7.14
C MET A 40 14.25 -1.52 -5.95
N LEU A 41 13.76 -1.01 -4.82
CA LEU A 41 14.39 -1.07 -3.51
C LEU A 41 13.49 -1.84 -2.55
N THR A 42 14.08 -2.60 -1.63
CA THR A 42 13.35 -3.31 -0.58
C THR A 42 14.19 -3.41 0.69
N TYR A 43 13.62 -4.00 1.73
CA TYR A 43 14.28 -4.23 3.01
C TYR A 43 13.71 -5.45 3.73
N GLY A 44 14.55 -6.14 4.53
CA GLY A 44 14.19 -7.27 5.38
C GLY A 44 14.06 -6.93 6.87
N GLY A 45 14.61 -5.79 7.31
CA GLY A 45 14.63 -5.35 8.71
C GLY A 45 14.70 -3.84 8.88
N ALA A 46 14.78 -3.37 10.13
CA ALA A 46 14.72 -1.94 10.47
C ALA A 46 15.89 -1.13 9.89
N ASP A 47 17.13 -1.61 10.07
CA ASP A 47 18.33 -0.90 9.57
C ASP A 47 18.35 -0.85 8.03
N GLU A 48 17.96 -1.96 7.39
CA GLU A 48 17.82 -2.02 5.93
C GLU A 48 16.72 -1.11 5.42
N ARG A 49 15.63 -0.95 6.18
CA ARG A 49 14.53 -0.06 5.83
C ARG A 49 15.00 1.39 5.76
N GLU A 50 15.76 1.84 6.75
CA GLU A 50 16.30 3.21 6.75
C GLU A 50 17.23 3.43 5.56
N ARG A 51 18.12 2.48 5.27
CA ARG A 51 18.99 2.54 4.09
C ARG A 51 18.19 2.59 2.78
N ALA A 52 17.18 1.74 2.63
CA ALA A 52 16.33 1.71 1.45
C ALA A 52 15.54 3.00 1.28
N LEU A 53 15.05 3.59 2.37
CA LEU A 53 14.36 4.88 2.36
C LEU A 53 15.31 6.02 1.96
N ASN A 54 16.49 6.08 2.55
CA ASN A 54 17.49 7.10 2.19
C ASN A 54 17.92 6.97 0.72
N ALA A 55 18.11 5.73 0.24
CA ALA A 55 18.40 5.49 -1.17
C ALA A 55 17.22 5.86 -2.08
N PHE A 56 15.98 5.70 -1.62
CA PHE A 56 14.79 6.07 -2.37
C PHE A 56 14.63 7.59 -2.48
N THR A 57 14.90 8.33 -1.41
CA THR A 57 14.72 9.79 -1.36
C THR A 57 15.91 10.58 -1.92
N ALA A 58 17.14 10.08 -1.79
CA ALA A 58 18.35 10.80 -2.21
C ALA A 58 18.67 10.71 -3.72
N ALA A 59 17.95 9.87 -4.47
CA ALA A 59 18.23 9.65 -5.89
C ALA A 59 17.66 10.78 -6.74
N ASP A 60 18.48 11.79 -7.05
CA ASP A 60 18.09 12.86 -7.97
C ASP A 60 18.01 12.33 -9.42
N GLY A 61 16.90 12.63 -10.10
CA GLY A 61 16.71 12.37 -11.53
C GLY A 61 16.31 10.94 -11.95
N GLU A 62 16.42 9.94 -11.08
CA GLU A 62 16.00 8.56 -11.36
C GLU A 62 14.79 8.16 -10.50
N GLY A 63 13.65 7.89 -11.12
CA GLY A 63 12.53 7.32 -10.37
C GLY A 63 12.86 5.92 -9.87
N ARG A 64 12.52 5.67 -8.62
CA ARG A 64 12.73 4.39 -7.94
C ARG A 64 11.40 3.82 -7.49
N VAL A 65 11.36 2.51 -7.28
CA VAL A 65 10.19 1.81 -6.76
C VAL A 65 10.53 1.24 -5.39
N LEU A 66 9.93 1.78 -4.33
CA LEU A 66 10.10 1.20 -3.00
C LEU A 66 9.07 0.09 -2.80
N VAL A 67 9.54 -1.16 -2.81
CA VAL A 67 8.74 -2.35 -2.53
C VAL A 67 8.76 -2.60 -1.02
N ALA A 68 7.70 -2.16 -0.35
CA ALA A 68 7.59 -2.12 1.09
C ALA A 68 6.74 -3.28 1.66
N PRO A 69 7.36 -4.31 2.27
CA PRO A 69 6.63 -5.40 2.92
C PRO A 69 5.97 -4.98 4.23
N SER A 70 6.57 -4.03 4.95
CA SER A 70 6.07 -3.55 6.23
C SER A 70 6.43 -2.08 6.41
N MET A 71 5.53 -1.18 6.00
CA MET A 71 5.71 0.26 6.20
C MET A 71 4.68 0.79 7.17
N GLN A 72 4.86 0.43 8.45
CA GLN A 72 3.82 0.68 9.44
C GLN A 72 3.78 2.15 9.86
N ARG A 73 4.91 2.87 10.05
CA ARG A 73 4.89 4.29 10.50
C ARG A 73 6.12 5.10 10.04
N GLY A 74 5.91 6.41 9.83
CA GLY A 74 6.97 7.43 9.90
C GLY A 74 7.71 7.81 8.62
N VAL A 75 7.24 7.41 7.43
CA VAL A 75 7.85 7.90 6.17
C VAL A 75 7.00 9.05 5.64
N ASP A 76 7.66 10.19 5.43
CA ASP A 76 7.09 11.37 4.80
C ASP A 76 7.66 11.46 3.38
N LEU A 77 6.78 11.38 2.36
CA LEU A 77 7.15 11.39 0.95
C LEU A 77 6.31 12.44 0.21
N PRO A 78 6.53 13.74 0.46
CA PRO A 78 5.79 14.80 -0.23
C PRO A 78 6.24 14.93 -1.69
N ASP A 79 5.35 15.44 -2.54
CA ASP A 79 5.65 15.86 -3.91
C ASP A 79 6.29 14.73 -4.76
N ASP A 80 7.41 15.03 -5.42
CA ASP A 80 8.14 14.11 -6.30
C ASP A 80 8.79 12.94 -5.55
N LEU A 81 8.67 12.91 -4.22
CA LEU A 81 9.08 11.75 -3.43
C LEU A 81 8.06 10.61 -3.51
N CYS A 82 6.81 10.85 -3.94
CA CYS A 82 5.83 9.80 -4.19
C CYS A 82 4.69 10.26 -5.12
N ARG A 83 4.81 9.97 -6.42
CA ARG A 83 3.75 10.26 -7.41
C ARG A 83 2.72 9.15 -7.58
N CYS A 84 3.06 7.94 -7.13
CA CYS A 84 2.14 6.81 -7.17
C CYS A 84 2.32 5.91 -5.94
N VAL A 85 1.19 5.45 -5.40
CA VAL A 85 1.09 4.40 -4.38
C VAL A 85 0.35 3.21 -4.96
N VAL A 86 0.95 2.03 -4.90
CA VAL A 86 0.30 0.77 -5.29
C VAL A 86 0.13 -0.11 -4.06
N VAL A 87 -1.10 -0.47 -3.73
CA VAL A 87 -1.43 -1.45 -2.69
C VAL A 87 -1.67 -2.79 -3.35
N MET A 88 -0.73 -3.72 -3.20
CA MET A 88 -0.87 -5.06 -3.77
C MET A 88 -1.84 -5.94 -2.99
N VAL A 89 -1.89 -5.78 -1.65
CA VAL A 89 -2.75 -6.56 -0.76
C VAL A 89 -3.27 -5.67 0.37
N VAL A 90 -4.58 -5.76 0.63
CA VAL A 90 -5.23 -5.07 1.76
C VAL A 90 -4.86 -5.79 3.07
N PRO A 91 -4.24 -5.11 4.05
CA PRO A 91 -3.85 -5.71 5.32
C PRO A 91 -5.04 -6.25 6.10
N LYS A 92 -4.97 -7.52 6.53
CA LYS A 92 -5.99 -8.15 7.37
C LYS A 92 -5.43 -8.48 8.76
N PRO A 93 -6.26 -8.43 9.81
CA PRO A 93 -5.88 -8.95 11.11
C PRO A 93 -5.40 -10.41 10.99
N TYR A 94 -4.26 -10.72 11.62
CA TYR A 94 -3.65 -12.04 11.52
C TYR A 94 -4.51 -13.11 12.22
N GLN A 95 -5.15 -13.97 11.43
CA GLN A 95 -6.08 -15.00 11.93
C GLN A 95 -5.37 -16.15 12.67
N GLY A 96 -4.04 -16.23 12.61
CA GLY A 96 -3.26 -17.16 13.42
C GLY A 96 -3.20 -16.78 14.91
N ASP A 97 -3.55 -15.54 15.28
CA ASP A 97 -3.67 -15.10 16.67
C ASP A 97 -5.02 -15.56 17.27
N ALA A 98 -4.96 -16.22 18.44
CA ALA A 98 -6.15 -16.70 19.15
C ALA A 98 -7.11 -15.57 19.54
N ARG A 99 -6.61 -14.40 19.94
CA ARG A 99 -7.41 -13.22 20.30
C ARG A 99 -8.13 -12.66 19.08
N VAL A 100 -7.45 -12.61 17.93
CA VAL A 100 -8.07 -12.18 16.66
C VAL A 100 -9.18 -13.15 16.28
N ARG A 101 -8.96 -14.47 16.37
CA ARG A 101 -10.02 -15.46 16.09
C ARG A 101 -11.21 -15.33 17.01
N LEU A 102 -10.97 -15.14 18.31
CA LEU A 102 -12.05 -14.94 19.28
C LEU A 102 -12.83 -13.66 18.99
N ARG A 103 -12.14 -12.56 18.65
CA ARG A 103 -12.78 -11.31 18.27
C ARG A 103 -13.61 -11.44 17.00
N LEU A 104 -13.13 -12.17 15.99
CA LEU A 104 -13.88 -12.38 14.75
C LEU A 104 -15.17 -13.19 14.93
N ARG A 105 -15.31 -13.94 16.03
CA ARG A 105 -16.51 -14.73 16.37
C ARG A 105 -17.57 -13.92 17.11
N THR A 106 -17.28 -12.70 17.56
CA THR A 106 -18.29 -11.84 18.18
C THR A 106 -19.23 -11.26 17.12
N PRO A 107 -20.47 -10.86 17.49
CA PRO A 107 -21.42 -10.28 16.53
C PRO A 107 -20.86 -9.07 15.74
N ASP A 108 -19.97 -8.28 16.36
CA ASP A 108 -19.34 -7.11 15.76
C ASP A 108 -17.94 -7.39 15.16
N GLY A 109 -17.46 -8.63 15.22
CA GLY A 109 -16.10 -9.02 14.84
C GLY A 109 -15.75 -8.71 13.39
N GLN A 110 -16.69 -8.92 12.47
CA GLN A 110 -16.50 -8.59 11.04
C GLN A 110 -16.38 -7.09 10.81
N ARG A 111 -17.22 -6.29 11.49
CA ARG A 111 -17.15 -4.82 11.42
C ARG A 111 -15.83 -4.31 11.98
N TRP A 112 -15.37 -4.87 13.10
CA TRP A 112 -14.04 -4.57 13.66
C TRP A 112 -12.92 -4.84 12.65
N SER A 113 -12.95 -5.99 11.97
CA SER A 113 -11.96 -6.34 10.94
C SER A 113 -12.00 -5.40 9.73
N GLN A 114 -13.19 -4.97 9.29
CA GLN A 114 -13.35 -3.98 8.22
C GLN A 114 -12.78 -2.62 8.62
N VAL A 115 -13.05 -2.16 9.85
CA VAL A 115 -12.47 -0.91 10.37
C VAL A 115 -10.94 -0.97 10.38
N HIS A 116 -10.35 -2.11 10.76
CA HIS A 116 -8.88 -2.29 10.70
C HIS A 116 -8.34 -2.18 9.28
N GLN A 117 -8.92 -2.94 8.33
CA GLN A 117 -8.52 -2.89 6.92
C GLN A 117 -8.59 -1.48 6.34
N ILE A 118 -9.68 -0.75 6.64
CA ILE A 118 -9.91 0.61 6.13
C ILE A 118 -8.92 1.60 6.75
N ARG A 119 -8.62 1.48 8.05
CA ARG A 119 -7.61 2.32 8.70
C ARG A 119 -6.23 2.11 8.10
N GLU A 120 -5.85 0.86 7.84
CA GLU A 120 -4.58 0.55 7.19
C GLU A 120 -4.53 1.11 5.78
N LEU A 121 -5.60 0.94 4.98
CA LEU A 121 -5.68 1.55 3.65
C LEU A 121 -5.51 3.07 3.71
N CYS A 122 -6.24 3.78 4.57
CA CYS A 122 -6.08 5.22 4.73
C CYS A 122 -4.63 5.61 5.08
N GLN A 123 -3.95 4.84 5.94
CA GLN A 123 -2.57 5.11 6.30
C GLN A 123 -1.59 4.81 5.16
N MET A 124 -1.84 3.78 4.35
CA MET A 124 -1.00 3.37 3.24
C MET A 124 -1.10 4.37 2.07
N THR A 125 -2.34 4.78 1.74
CA THR A 125 -2.63 5.68 0.61
C THR A 125 -2.38 7.14 0.98
N GLY A 126 -2.53 7.52 2.26
CA GLY A 126 -2.21 8.86 2.75
C GLY A 126 -0.71 9.17 2.84
N ARG A 127 0.18 8.30 2.35
CA ARG A 127 1.62 8.55 2.40
C ARG A 127 2.11 9.52 1.32
N GLY A 128 1.44 9.58 0.18
CA GLY A 128 1.86 10.35 -0.99
C GLY A 128 1.18 11.70 -1.20
N VAL A 129 0.20 12.10 -0.38
CA VAL A 129 -0.40 13.46 -0.45
C VAL A 129 -0.22 14.14 0.90
N ARG A 130 0.57 15.23 0.96
CA ARG A 130 0.92 15.89 2.23
C ARG A 130 0.45 17.33 2.39
N HIS A 131 0.08 17.99 1.30
CA HIS A 131 -0.51 19.34 1.34
C HIS A 131 -1.52 19.52 0.19
N PRO A 132 -2.33 20.60 0.18
CA PRO A 132 -3.39 20.78 -0.81
C PRO A 132 -2.94 20.89 -2.28
N GLY A 133 -1.66 21.12 -2.53
CA GLY A 133 -1.07 21.20 -3.87
C GLY A 133 -0.40 19.90 -4.31
N ASP A 134 -0.33 18.91 -3.43
CA ASP A 134 0.33 17.63 -3.70
C ASP A 134 -0.62 16.68 -4.44
N GLN A 135 -0.05 15.85 -5.31
CA GLN A 135 -0.79 14.90 -6.13
C GLN A 135 -0.06 13.56 -6.16
N CYS A 136 -0.84 12.51 -5.92
CA CYS A 136 -0.37 11.13 -5.91
C CYS A 136 -1.50 10.19 -6.30
N ASP A 137 -1.29 9.40 -7.34
CA ASP A 137 -2.25 8.39 -7.76
C ASP A 137 -2.17 7.17 -6.85
N THR A 138 -3.30 6.52 -6.62
CA THR A 138 -3.37 5.32 -5.79
C THR A 138 -4.06 4.18 -6.53
N TYR A 139 -3.36 3.07 -6.69
CA TYR A 139 -3.90 1.84 -7.26
C TYR A 139 -4.02 0.75 -6.20
N ILE A 140 -5.14 0.03 -6.17
CA ILE A 140 -5.37 -1.08 -5.25
C ILE A 140 -5.65 -2.35 -6.06
N LEU A 141 -4.70 -3.30 -6.02
CA LEU A 141 -4.69 -4.50 -6.86
C LEU A 141 -5.25 -5.75 -6.14
N ASP A 142 -6.16 -5.57 -5.19
CA ASP A 142 -6.69 -6.65 -4.35
C ASP A 142 -8.23 -6.70 -4.41
N MET A 143 -8.77 -7.89 -4.71
CA MET A 143 -10.21 -8.15 -4.70
C MET A 143 -10.85 -7.92 -3.32
N GLU A 144 -10.07 -7.97 -2.25
CA GLU A 144 -10.55 -7.60 -0.92
C GLU A 144 -11.09 -6.18 -0.89
N PHE A 145 -10.42 -5.24 -1.56
CA PHE A 145 -10.91 -3.87 -1.64
C PHE A 145 -12.25 -3.82 -2.38
N ALA A 146 -12.40 -4.56 -3.48
CA ALA A 146 -13.67 -4.65 -4.18
C ALA A 146 -14.80 -5.19 -3.28
N ARG A 147 -14.50 -6.14 -2.38
CA ARG A 147 -15.46 -6.63 -1.38
C ARG A 147 -15.85 -5.56 -0.36
N LEU A 148 -14.88 -4.81 0.17
CA LEU A 148 -15.13 -3.70 1.08
C LEU A 148 -15.97 -2.60 0.40
N TRP A 149 -15.65 -2.29 -0.86
CA TRP A 149 -16.28 -1.20 -1.61
C TRP A 149 -17.72 -1.52 -2.03
N ARG A 150 -18.00 -2.76 -2.44
CA ARG A 150 -19.35 -3.20 -2.83
C ARG A 150 -20.32 -3.30 -1.64
N SER A 151 -19.82 -3.53 -0.43
CA SER A 151 -20.64 -3.55 0.77
C SER A 151 -21.00 -2.13 1.21
N ALA A 152 -22.28 -1.75 1.12
CA ALA A 152 -22.73 -0.42 1.54
C ALA A 152 -22.39 -0.10 3.01
N ALA A 153 -22.43 -1.12 3.89
CA ALA A 153 -22.08 -0.96 5.29
C ALA A 153 -20.57 -0.70 5.50
N ALA A 154 -19.71 -1.45 4.79
CA ALA A 154 -18.27 -1.26 4.88
C ALA A 154 -17.82 0.02 4.19
N ARG A 155 -18.39 0.34 3.02
CA ARG A 155 -18.11 1.58 2.28
C ARG A 155 -18.35 2.82 3.14
N ARG A 156 -19.40 2.84 3.96
CA ARG A 156 -19.68 3.95 4.91
C ARG A 156 -18.63 4.14 6.01
N LEU A 157 -17.75 3.16 6.22
CA LEU A 157 -16.66 3.28 7.20
C LEU A 157 -15.45 4.04 6.63
N PHE A 158 -15.35 4.19 5.30
CA PHE A 158 -14.32 5.03 4.68
C PHE A 158 -14.62 6.52 4.92
N PRO A 159 -13.59 7.35 5.18
CA PRO A 159 -13.74 8.80 5.22
C PRO A 159 -14.38 9.36 3.94
N GLY A 160 -15.05 10.51 4.05
CA GLY A 160 -15.71 11.18 2.90
C GLY A 160 -14.75 11.45 1.74
N TRP A 161 -13.64 12.12 2.05
CA TRP A 161 -12.58 12.42 1.08
C TRP A 161 -12.03 11.17 0.37
N TRP A 162 -11.91 10.05 1.10
CA TRP A 162 -11.40 8.81 0.52
C TRP A 162 -12.42 8.24 -0.46
N ARG A 163 -13.71 8.33 -0.14
CA ARG A 163 -14.78 7.86 -1.03
C ARG A 163 -14.93 8.71 -2.28
N GLU A 164 -14.73 10.01 -2.17
CA GLU A 164 -14.80 10.96 -3.29
C GLU A 164 -13.63 10.77 -4.28
N ALA A 165 -12.46 10.34 -3.79
CA ALA A 165 -11.29 10.09 -4.61
C ALA A 165 -11.31 8.75 -5.39
N VAL A 166 -12.23 7.84 -5.07
CA VAL A 166 -12.28 6.52 -5.72
C VAL A 166 -12.96 6.61 -7.07
N VAL A 167 -12.22 6.23 -8.10
CA VAL A 167 -12.72 5.99 -9.45
C VAL A 167 -12.74 4.48 -9.69
N THR A 168 -13.86 3.93 -10.17
CA THR A 168 -14.05 2.49 -10.42
C THR A 168 -14.45 2.18 -11.84
#